data_AF-A0A256XAP9-F1
#
_entry.id   AF-A0A256XAP9-F1
#
_cell.length_a   1.000
_cell.length_b   1.000
_cell.length_c   1.000
_cell.angle_alpha   90.00
_cell.angle_beta   90.00
_cell.angle_gamma   90.00
#
_symmetry.space_group_name_H-M   'P 1'
#
loop_
_entity.id
_entity.type
_entity.pdbx_description
1 polymer ?
#
loop_
_entity_poly.entity_id
_entity_poly.type
_entity_poly.pdbx_seq_one_letter_code
_entity_poly.pdbx_strand_id
1 'polypeptide(L)'
;MVSVPFVYRIAVKRALTGYVFNQGDGSVKIVVEGEKKNIDDFLEALKNDKPPISKYTSMDVKFMNYRGEFSTFEIKKSKKKTKKSGISYIPPDIAICKEC
;
A
#
# COMPACT_ATOMS: atom_id res chain seq x y z
N MET A 1 4.77 10.79 -2.28
CA MET A 1 4.51 9.67 -1.37
C MET A 1 3.81 8.55 -2.13
N VAL A 2 4.22 7.29 -1.97
CA VAL A 2 3.51 6.17 -2.61
C VAL A 2 2.20 5.93 -1.89
N SER A 3 1.11 5.77 -2.64
CA SER A 3 -0.18 5.41 -2.06
C SER A 3 -0.30 3.90 -1.90
N VAL A 4 -0.79 3.47 -0.73
CA VAL A 4 -1.15 2.08 -0.45
C VAL A 4 -2.06 1.45 -1.53
N PRO A 5 -3.12 2.12 -2.03
CA PRO A 5 -3.94 1.58 -3.11
C PRO A 5 -3.19 1.40 -4.44
N PHE A 6 -2.21 2.25 -4.75
CA PHE A 6 -1.38 2.08 -5.94
C PHE A 6 -0.56 0.78 -5.85
N VAL A 7 0.12 0.56 -4.72
CA VAL A 7 0.90 -0.66 -4.47
C VAL A 7 0.04 -1.92 -4.59
N TYR A 8 -1.14 -1.91 -3.97
CA TYR A 8 -2.08 -3.03 -4.05
C TYR A 8 -2.44 -3.37 -5.50
N ARG A 9 -2.80 -2.36 -6.29
CA ARG A 9 -3.18 -2.56 -7.69
C ARG A 9 -2.06 -3.16 -8.53
N ILE A 10 -0.83 -2.67 -8.37
CA ILE A 10 0.31 -3.17 -9.14
C ILE A 10 0.77 -4.56 -8.70
N ALA A 11 0.59 -4.92 -7.42
CA ALA A 11 0.89 -6.26 -6.89
C ALA A 11 -0.10 -7.31 -7.39
N VAL A 12 -1.40 -7.03 -7.26
CA VAL A 12 -2.47 -7.95 -7.70
C VAL A 12 -2.42 -8.18 -9.21
N LYS A 13 -2.15 -7.13 -10.01
CA LYS A 13 -1.98 -7.26 -11.47
C LYS A 13 -0.85 -8.22 -11.88
N ARG A 14 0.14 -8.43 -11.02
CA ARG A 14 1.32 -9.26 -11.26
C ARG A 14 1.25 -10.61 -10.56
N ALA A 15 0.08 -10.98 -10.05
CA ALA A 15 -0.15 -12.20 -9.27
C ALA A 15 0.84 -12.36 -8.08
N LEU A 16 1.27 -11.25 -7.49
CA LEU A 16 2.10 -11.27 -6.28
C LEU A 16 1.22 -11.42 -5.05
N THR A 17 1.67 -12.19 -4.06
CA THR A 17 1.03 -12.32 -2.75
C THR A 17 1.83 -11.56 -1.70
N GLY A 18 1.23 -11.23 -0.55
CA GLY A 18 1.91 -10.44 0.47
C GLY A 18 1.04 -9.38 1.12
N TYR A 19 1.64 -8.28 1.54
CA TYR A 19 0.89 -7.18 2.13
C TYR A 19 1.56 -5.83 1.97
N VAL A 20 0.75 -4.78 2.04
CA VAL A 20 1.18 -3.38 2.11
C VAL A 20 0.56 -2.71 3.32
N PHE A 21 1.32 -1.86 4.02
CA PHE A 21 0.77 -0.98 5.05
C PHE A 21 1.54 0.33 5.19
N ASN A 22 0.84 1.36 5.63
CA ASN A 22 1.44 2.63 6.03
C ASN A 22 1.93 2.53 7.48
N GLN A 23 3.20 2.87 7.72
CA GLN A 23 3.78 2.82 9.07
C GLN A 23 3.32 3.97 9.98
N GLY A 24 2.78 5.04 9.42
CA GLY A 24 2.30 6.22 10.16
C GLY A 24 3.26 7.42 10.04
N ASP A 25 4.55 7.17 9.88
CA ASP A 25 5.61 8.19 9.75
C ASP A 25 5.81 8.70 8.31
N GLY A 26 4.81 8.50 7.45
CA GLY A 26 4.90 8.81 6.01
C GLY A 26 5.64 7.76 5.17
N SER A 27 6.12 6.68 5.78
CA SER A 27 6.72 5.52 5.08
C SER A 27 5.69 4.41 4.83
N VAL A 28 5.88 3.68 3.73
CA VAL A 28 5.07 2.52 3.35
C VAL A 28 5.96 1.28 3.37
N LYS A 29 5.52 0.24 4.07
CA LYS A 29 6.18 -1.05 4.06
C LYS A 29 5.41 -2.01 3.16
N ILE A 30 6.15 -2.67 2.28
CA ILE A 30 5.65 -3.58 1.26
C ILE A 30 6.38 -4.91 1.46
N VAL A 31 5.62 -5.99 1.51
CA VAL A 31 6.15 -7.36 1.46
C VAL A 31 5.43 -8.06 0.33
N VAL A 32 6.20 -8.61 -0.61
CA VAL A 32 5.70 -9.38 -1.76
C VAL A 32 6.41 -10.72 -1.83
N GLU A 33 5.66 -11.74 -2.19
CA GLU A 33 6.14 -13.07 -2.55
C GLU A 33 5.61 -13.43 -3.94
N GLY A 34 6.40 -14.17 -4.72
CA GLY A 34 6.04 -14.58 -6.07
C GLY A 34 7.27 -14.88 -6.92
N GLU A 35 7.05 -15.07 -8.21
CA GLU A 35 8.12 -15.32 -9.17
C GLU A 35 9.03 -14.10 -9.32
N LYS A 36 10.34 -14.35 -9.47
CA LYS A 36 11.35 -13.29 -9.62
C LYS A 36 11.01 -12.30 -10.74
N LYS A 37 10.48 -12.79 -11.86
CA LYS A 37 10.06 -11.96 -13.00
C LYS A 37 8.95 -10.98 -12.61
N ASN A 38 7.97 -11.43 -11.84
CA ASN A 38 6.84 -10.59 -11.39
C ASN A 38 7.29 -9.57 -10.34
N ILE A 39 8.25 -9.94 -9.48
CA ILE A 39 8.86 -9.03 -8.51
C ILE A 39 9.67 -7.94 -9.21
N ASP A 40 10.43 -8.30 -10.25
CA ASP A 40 11.23 -7.34 -11.02
C ASP A 40 10.34 -6.31 -11.75
N ASP A 41 9.32 -6.78 -12.46
CA ASP A 41 8.31 -5.93 -13.13
C ASP A 41 7.54 -5.06 -12.11
N PHE A 42 7.30 -5.56 -10.89
CA PHE A 42 6.70 -4.77 -9.82
C PHE A 42 7.60 -3.63 -9.35
N LEU A 43 8.91 -3.88 -9.21
CA LEU A 43 9.90 -2.87 -8.85
C LEU A 43 10.04 -1.80 -9.96
N GLU A 44 10.00 -2.22 -11.23
CA GLU A 44 9.99 -1.29 -12.36
C GLU A 44 8.73 -0.43 -12.37
N ALA A 45 7.55 -1.01 -12.14
CA ALA A 45 6.31 -0.24 -12.04
C ALA A 45 6.30 0.72 -10.85
N LEU A 46 6.85 0.33 -9.71
CA LEU A 46 7.02 1.26 -8.59
C LEU A 46 7.86 2.48 -8.97
N LYS A 47 8.91 2.30 -9.78
CA LYS A 47 9.79 3.39 -10.22
C LYS A 47 9.18 4.24 -11.34
N ASN A 48 8.59 3.61 -12.35
CA ASN A 48 8.15 4.26 -13.60
C ASN A 48 6.70 4.78 -13.54
N ASP A 49 5.78 4.04 -12.93
CA ASP A 49 4.34 4.36 -12.88
C ASP A 49 4.00 5.34 -11.73
N LYS A 50 5.02 5.96 -11.13
CA LYS A 50 4.85 6.84 -9.97
C LYS A 50 4.12 8.14 -10.39
N PRO A 51 3.22 8.67 -9.55
CA PRO A 51 2.63 9.98 -9.81
C PRO A 51 3.72 11.05 -9.93
N PRO A 52 3.60 12.04 -10.83
CA PRO A 52 4.60 13.09 -11.02
C PRO A 52 4.88 13.90 -9.74
N ILE A 53 3.88 14.00 -8.85
CA ILE A 53 3.98 14.68 -7.54
C ILE A 53 4.67 13.84 -6.44
N SER A 54 5.03 12.58 -6.71
CA SER A 54 5.66 11.70 -5.74
C SER A 54 7.19 11.71 -5.86
N LYS A 55 7.82 12.35 -4.87
CA LYS A 55 9.25 12.19 -4.58
C LYS A 55 9.44 10.94 -3.71
N TYR A 56 10.23 10.00 -4.20
CA TYR A 56 10.80 8.92 -3.39
C TYR A 56 12.01 9.50 -2.66
N THR A 57 11.97 9.51 -1.32
CA THR A 57 13.16 9.90 -0.55
C THR A 57 14.19 8.78 -0.54
N SER A 58 13.73 7.53 -0.40
CA SER A 58 14.55 6.33 -0.50
C SER A 58 13.67 5.09 -0.69
N MET A 59 14.19 4.06 -1.34
CA MET A 59 13.56 2.74 -1.48
C MET A 59 14.60 1.69 -1.12
N ASP A 60 14.38 1.00 0.00
CA ASP A 60 15.22 -0.12 0.45
C ASP A 60 14.56 -1.44 0.05
N VAL A 61 15.24 -2.25 -0.77
CA VAL A 61 14.74 -3.52 -1.28
C VAL A 61 15.63 -4.64 -0.75
N LYS A 62 15.03 -5.61 -0.06
CA LYS A 62 15.72 -6.80 0.44
C LYS A 62 15.06 -8.05 -0.12
N PHE A 63 15.82 -8.82 -0.88
CA PHE A 63 15.39 -10.13 -1.35
C PHE A 63 15.57 -11.17 -0.23
N MET A 64 14.57 -12.02 -0.04
CA MET A 64 14.59 -13.11 0.93
C MET A 64 14.16 -14.40 0.23
N ASN A 65 14.49 -15.54 0.80
CA ASN A 65 13.98 -16.83 0.32
C ASN A 65 12.46 -16.85 0.42
N TYR A 66 11.82 -17.45 -0.60
CA TYR A 66 10.39 -17.69 -0.60
C TYR A 66 9.99 -18.53 0.61
N ARG A 67 9.02 -18.06 1.37
CA ARG A 67 8.48 -18.75 2.55
C ARG A 67 7.06 -19.26 2.32
N GLY A 68 6.35 -18.71 1.33
CA GLY A 68 4.97 -19.10 1.01
C GLY A 68 4.00 -18.78 2.14
N GLU A 69 4.25 -17.68 2.87
CA GLU A 69 3.44 -17.27 4.00
C GLU A 69 2.14 -16.58 3.56
N PHE A 70 2.04 -16.18 2.28
CA PHE A 70 0.90 -15.42 1.76
C PHE A 70 0.22 -16.10 0.59
N SER A 71 -1.10 -16.28 0.70
CA SER A 71 -1.95 -16.78 -0.40
C SER A 71 -2.60 -15.65 -1.22
N THR A 72 -2.69 -14.45 -0.66
CA THR A 72 -3.26 -13.27 -1.33
C THR A 72 -2.43 -12.03 -1.01
N PHE A 73 -2.69 -10.94 -1.73
CA PHE A 73 -2.12 -9.63 -1.40
C PHE A 73 -3.12 -8.80 -0.60
N GLU A 74 -2.74 -8.34 0.59
CA GLU A 74 -3.64 -7.65 1.51
C GLU A 74 -3.16 -6.25 1.91
N ILE A 75 -4.12 -5.35 2.16
CA ILE A 75 -3.83 -4.04 2.76
C ILE A 75 -3.92 -4.17 4.27
N LYS A 76 -2.78 -4.22 4.96
CA LYS A 76 -2.77 -4.24 6.43
C LYS A 76 -3.07 -2.84 6.96
N LYS A 77 -4.01 -2.74 7.90
CA LYS A 77 -4.31 -1.50 8.61
C LYS A 77 -3.11 -1.14 9.49
N SER A 78 -2.71 0.12 9.49
CA SER A 78 -1.77 0.64 10.49
C SER A 78 -2.33 0.32 11.87
N LYS A 79 -1.49 -0.19 12.79
CA LYS A 79 -1.87 -0.35 14.19
C LYS A 79 -2.05 1.05 14.79
N LYS A 80 -3.23 1.67 14.60
CA LYS A 80 -3.71 2.64 15.59
C LYS A 80 -3.77 1.85 16.89
N LYS A 81 -2.90 2.15 17.85
CA LYS A 81 -3.10 1.71 19.24
C LYS A 81 -4.54 2.06 19.58
N THR A 82 -5.41 1.07 19.66
CA THR A 82 -6.76 1.23 20.18
C THR A 82 -6.63 1.60 21.65
N LYS A 83 -6.45 2.89 21.95
CA LYS A 83 -7.20 3.46 23.05
C LYS A 83 -8.65 3.46 22.57
N LYS A 84 -9.42 2.44 22.98
CA LYS A 84 -10.86 2.62 23.11
C LYS A 84 -11.03 3.78 24.09
N SER A 85 -11.47 4.92 23.59
CA SER A 85 -12.31 5.91 24.27
C SER A 85 -12.47 7.15 23.38
N GLY A 86 -13.70 7.35 22.90
CA GLY A 86 -14.27 8.67 22.63
C GLY A 86 -13.74 9.45 21.42
N ILE A 87 -14.44 9.33 20.29
CA ILE A 87 -15.18 10.40 19.59
C ILE A 87 -15.49 9.85 18.20
N SER A 88 -16.76 9.47 18.00
CA SER A 88 -17.32 9.25 16.68
C SER A 88 -17.42 10.64 16.04
N TYR A 89 -16.62 10.91 15.01
CA TYR A 89 -16.74 12.15 14.25
C TYR A 89 -17.99 12.02 13.39
N ILE A 90 -19.12 12.49 13.91
CA ILE A 90 -20.37 12.60 13.18
C ILE A 90 -20.19 13.82 12.26
N PRO A 91 -20.08 13.64 10.93
CA PRO A 91 -20.00 14.79 10.04
C PRO A 91 -21.32 15.57 10.12
N PRO A 92 -21.29 16.91 10.13
CA PRO A 92 -22.51 17.69 10.00
C PRO A 92 -23.15 17.45 8.62
N ASP A 93 -24.47 17.51 8.55
CA ASP A 93 -25.26 17.43 7.32
C ASP A 93 -24.77 18.45 6.29
N ILE A 94 -24.17 17.95 5.20
CA ILE A 94 -23.82 18.73 4.02
C ILE A 94 -24.99 18.61 3.04
N ALA A 95 -25.63 19.75 2.77
CA ALA A 95 -26.71 19.86 1.79
C ALA A 95 -26.24 19.41 0.39
N ILE A 96 -27.13 18.71 -0.31
CA ILE A 96 -26.92 18.19 -1.66
C ILE A 96 -26.77 19.34 -2.69
N CYS A 97 -25.57 19.39 -3.29
CA CYS A 97 -25.31 19.50 -4.74
C CYS A 97 -25.47 20.84 -5.49
N LYS A 98 -24.71 20.97 -6.58
CA LYS A 98 -25.24 21.06 -7.95
C LYS A 98 -24.14 20.64 -8.92
N GLU A 99 -24.21 19.40 -9.39
CA GLU A 99 -23.56 18.76 -10.58
C GLU A 99 -23.14 17.30 -10.39
N CYS A 100 -23.77 16.55 -9.47
CA CYS A 100 -23.68 15.09 -9.43
C CYS A 100 -25.08 14.49 -9.26
#